data_AF-A0A4Q2CZN4-F1
#
_entry.id   AF-A0A4Q2CZN4-F1
#
_cell.length_a   1.000
_cell.length_b   1.000
_cell.length_c   1.000
_cell.angle_alpha   90.00
_cell.angle_beta   90.00
_cell.angle_gamma   90.00
#
_symmetry.space_group_name_H-M   'P 1'
#
loop_
_entity.id
_entity.type
_entity.pdbx_description
1 polymer ?
#
loop_
_entity_poly.entity_id
_entity_poly.type
_entity_poly.pdbx_seq_one_letter_code
_entity_poly.pdbx_strand_id
1 'polypeptide(L)'
;MSTGSQSGEESPGVIRRVADVRWGGMVFFKVEDTLFEVPRYRFTQHSEVFEDMFLMPQAQDAQSVEGRNSHHPIVLEGYKAADFAALIKVLYPTIEELIEGTLKLTKEDWIGVLNLSKRWAMKNIRKHSIAKLSDMSLGPVEKVILAREYEVANWLREGLNEIVSEDPIQSLAELKLQLGVDTACTLLWIQNQTLRTPLSAGFALTIVGK
;
A
#
# COMPACT_ATOMS: atom_id res chain seq x y z
N MET A 1 41.30 -53.60 -43.61
CA MET A 1 39.94 -53.57 -43.02
C MET A 1 39.88 -52.33 -42.14
N SER A 2 38.96 -51.44 -42.48
CA SER A 2 38.98 -50.02 -42.15
C SER A 2 38.68 -49.71 -40.68
N THR A 3 39.39 -48.71 -40.18
CA THR A 3 39.15 -47.94 -38.96
C THR A 3 37.83 -47.18 -39.07
N GLY A 4 36.88 -47.46 -38.19
CA GLY A 4 35.67 -46.65 -38.00
C GLY A 4 35.97 -45.48 -37.06
N SER A 5 35.96 -44.26 -37.59
CA SER A 5 35.91 -43.04 -36.78
C SER A 5 34.45 -42.57 -36.73
N GLN A 6 33.86 -42.58 -35.54
CA GLN A 6 32.56 -41.97 -35.28
C GLN A 6 32.72 -40.44 -35.33
N SER A 7 32.09 -39.83 -36.34
CA SER A 7 31.84 -38.39 -36.40
C SER A 7 30.79 -38.04 -35.35
N GLY A 8 31.14 -37.16 -34.41
CA GLY A 8 30.18 -36.55 -33.50
C GLY A 8 29.20 -35.68 -34.29
N GLU A 9 27.93 -36.05 -34.29
CA GLU A 9 26.85 -35.17 -34.71
C GLU A 9 26.60 -34.16 -33.58
N GLU A 10 27.08 -32.93 -33.76
CA GLU A 10 26.62 -31.79 -32.97
C GLU A 10 25.14 -31.56 -33.24
N SER A 11 24.31 -31.76 -32.20
CA SER A 11 22.89 -31.45 -32.25
C SER A 11 22.68 -29.95 -32.49
N PRO A 12 21.79 -29.54 -33.42
CA PRO A 12 21.58 -28.13 -33.69
C PRO A 12 20.98 -27.44 -32.45
N GLY A 13 21.68 -26.42 -31.97
CA GLY A 13 21.31 -25.67 -30.77
C GLY A 13 19.88 -25.15 -30.84
N VAL A 14 19.10 -25.40 -29.77
CA VAL A 14 17.73 -24.90 -29.63
C VAL A 14 17.76 -23.37 -29.63
N ILE A 15 17.30 -22.75 -30.73
CA ILE A 15 17.13 -21.30 -30.80
C ILE A 15 16.00 -20.93 -29.83
N ARG A 16 16.36 -20.31 -28.69
CA ARG A 16 15.40 -19.79 -27.72
C ARG A 16 14.65 -18.62 -28.37
N ARG A 17 13.44 -18.85 -28.88
CA ARG A 17 12.56 -17.75 -29.31
C ARG A 17 12.20 -16.91 -28.09
N VAL A 18 12.63 -15.65 -28.11
CA VAL A 18 12.20 -14.63 -27.15
C VAL A 18 10.87 -14.08 -27.67
N ALA A 19 9.86 -14.02 -26.82
CA ALA A 19 8.59 -13.39 -27.17
C ALA A 19 8.77 -11.88 -27.33
N ASP A 20 7.99 -11.26 -28.22
CA ASP A 20 7.99 -9.80 -28.38
C ASP A 20 7.63 -9.12 -27.04
N VAL A 21 8.53 -8.30 -26.51
CA VAL A 21 8.28 -7.52 -25.30
C VAL A 21 7.65 -6.18 -25.69
N ARG A 22 6.37 -5.99 -25.34
CA ARG A 22 5.65 -4.73 -25.56
C ARG A 22 5.46 -4.00 -24.25
N TRP A 23 6.18 -2.90 -24.06
CA TRP A 23 6.09 -2.01 -22.89
C TRP A 23 4.83 -1.13 -22.88
N GLY A 24 3.89 -1.33 -23.80
CA GLY A 24 2.56 -0.75 -23.71
C GLY A 24 2.50 0.78 -23.82
N GLY A 25 3.43 1.48 -24.47
CA GLY A 25 3.32 2.93 -24.70
C GLY A 25 3.24 3.80 -23.44
N MET A 26 3.05 5.11 -23.66
CA MET A 26 2.85 6.10 -22.59
C MET A 26 1.36 6.35 -22.34
N VAL A 27 1.04 6.74 -21.11
CA VAL A 27 -0.28 7.20 -20.69
C VAL A 27 -0.17 8.53 -19.96
N PHE A 28 -1.10 9.43 -20.23
CA PHE A 28 -1.21 10.73 -19.61
C PHE A 28 -2.28 10.73 -18.53
N PHE A 29 -1.91 11.06 -17.29
CA PHE A 29 -2.83 11.24 -16.17
C PHE A 29 -2.84 12.70 -15.73
N LYS A 30 -3.99 13.22 -15.35
CA LYS A 30 -4.12 14.51 -14.67
C LYS A 30 -4.60 14.26 -13.24
N VAL A 31 -3.78 14.67 -12.27
CA VAL A 31 -4.08 14.58 -10.84
C VAL A 31 -3.91 15.98 -10.25
N GLU A 32 -4.97 16.52 -9.65
CA GLU A 32 -5.05 17.94 -9.31
C GLU A 32 -4.65 18.81 -10.53
N ASP A 33 -3.71 19.73 -10.37
CA ASP A 33 -3.20 20.59 -11.45
C ASP A 33 -1.94 20.03 -12.14
N THR A 34 -1.56 18.77 -11.86
CA THR A 34 -0.34 18.16 -12.38
C THR A 34 -0.65 17.13 -13.47
N LEU A 35 0.05 17.26 -14.60
CA LEU A 35 0.03 16.28 -15.69
C LEU A 35 1.21 15.32 -15.55
N PHE A 36 0.93 14.03 -15.56
CA PHE A 36 1.92 12.96 -15.49
C PHE A 36 1.91 12.17 -16.80
N GLU A 37 3.08 12.04 -17.43
CA GLU A 37 3.30 11.14 -18.56
C GLU A 37 4.14 9.96 -18.07
N VAL A 38 3.56 8.75 -18.07
CA VAL A 38 4.20 7.56 -17.51
C VAL A 38 3.99 6.34 -18.40
N PRO A 39 4.89 5.34 -18.37
CA PRO A 39 4.65 4.12 -19.14
C PRO A 39 3.42 3.37 -18.60
N ARG A 40 2.62 2.78 -19.49
CA ARG A 40 1.40 2.06 -19.12
C ARG A 40 1.67 0.71 -18.48
N TYR A 41 2.78 0.08 -18.84
CA TYR A 41 3.06 -1.34 -18.57
C TYR A 41 2.90 -1.76 -17.10
N ARG A 42 3.43 -1.01 -16.14
CA ARG A 42 3.39 -1.38 -14.72
C ARG A 42 2.00 -1.18 -14.13
N PHE A 43 1.22 -0.22 -14.64
CA PHE A 43 -0.17 -0.07 -14.25
C PHE A 43 -0.97 -1.29 -14.68
N THR A 44 -0.87 -1.72 -15.94
CA THR A 44 -1.54 -2.95 -16.42
C THR A 44 -1.02 -4.21 -15.72
N GLN A 45 0.28 -4.29 -15.44
CA GLN A 45 0.87 -5.46 -14.80
C GLN A 45 0.44 -5.62 -13.34
N HIS A 46 0.24 -4.51 -12.63
CA HIS A 46 -0.03 -4.53 -11.20
C HIS A 46 -1.48 -4.25 -10.83
N SER A 47 -2.33 -3.81 -11.76
CA SER A 47 -3.72 -3.45 -11.48
C SER A 47 -4.66 -4.01 -12.54
N GLU A 48 -5.53 -4.93 -12.11
CA GLU A 48 -6.66 -5.44 -12.91
C GLU A 48 -7.58 -4.28 -13.32
N VAL A 49 -7.76 -3.27 -12.46
CA VAL A 49 -8.55 -2.06 -12.77
C VAL A 49 -7.99 -1.32 -13.97
N PHE A 50 -6.68 -1.06 -13.98
CA PHE A 50 -6.05 -0.40 -15.12
C PHE A 50 -6.03 -1.31 -16.33
N GLU A 51 -5.71 -2.60 -16.19
CA GLU A 51 -5.76 -3.58 -17.28
C GLU A 51 -7.12 -3.56 -18.00
N ASP A 52 -8.21 -3.71 -17.26
CA ASP A 52 -9.58 -3.70 -17.80
C ASP A 52 -9.90 -2.36 -18.46
N MET A 53 -9.64 -1.23 -17.77
CA MET A 53 -9.89 0.11 -18.29
C MET A 53 -9.22 0.32 -19.65
N PHE A 54 -8.01 -0.21 -19.78
CA PHE A 54 -7.16 -0.07 -20.94
C PHE A 54 -7.44 -1.08 -22.08
N LEU A 55 -8.24 -2.11 -21.81
CA LEU A 55 -8.75 -3.09 -22.79
C LEU A 55 -10.13 -2.71 -23.33
N MET A 56 -10.85 -1.80 -22.67
CA MET A 56 -12.17 -1.36 -23.13
C MET A 56 -12.12 -0.79 -24.57
N PRO A 57 -13.12 -1.08 -25.42
CA PRO A 57 -13.19 -0.52 -26.77
C PRO A 57 -13.14 1.01 -26.72
N GLN A 58 -12.14 1.57 -27.41
CA GLN A 58 -11.96 3.03 -27.46
C GLN A 58 -12.76 3.61 -28.62
N ALA A 59 -13.18 4.88 -28.48
CA ALA A 59 -13.91 5.59 -29.53
C ALA A 59 -13.15 5.55 -30.87
N GLN A 60 -13.89 5.58 -31.99
CA GLN A 60 -13.32 5.46 -33.34
C GLN A 60 -12.34 6.59 -33.68
N ASP A 61 -12.50 7.77 -33.06
CA ASP A 61 -11.55 8.85 -33.19
C ASP A 61 -10.36 8.63 -32.25
N ALA A 62 -9.20 8.37 -32.85
CA ALA A 62 -7.97 8.13 -32.11
C ALA A 62 -7.52 9.32 -31.25
N GLN A 63 -7.96 10.54 -31.58
CA GLN A 63 -7.64 11.78 -30.86
C GLN A 63 -8.51 12.00 -29.62
N SER A 64 -9.72 11.42 -29.58
CA SER A 64 -10.66 11.62 -28.47
C SER A 64 -10.50 10.60 -27.34
N VAL A 65 -9.51 9.71 -27.44
CA VAL A 65 -9.27 8.67 -26.45
C VAL A 65 -8.50 9.23 -25.27
N GLU A 66 -9.10 9.14 -24.08
CA GLU A 66 -8.47 9.55 -22.83
C GLU A 66 -7.15 8.79 -22.57
N GLY A 67 -6.17 9.53 -22.06
CA GLY A 67 -4.85 9.04 -21.68
C GLY A 67 -3.85 8.92 -22.81
N ARG A 68 -4.22 9.17 -24.07
CA ARG A 68 -3.28 9.05 -25.21
C ARG A 68 -2.40 10.28 -25.42
N ASN A 69 -2.83 11.45 -24.98
CA ASN A 69 -2.09 12.70 -25.12
C ASN A 69 -2.38 13.66 -23.96
N SER A 70 -1.59 14.73 -23.88
CA SER A 70 -1.69 15.76 -22.83
C SER A 70 -2.97 16.61 -22.89
N HIS A 71 -3.66 16.67 -24.03
CA HIS A 71 -4.91 17.43 -24.20
C HIS A 71 -6.14 16.65 -23.72
N HIS A 72 -6.05 15.32 -23.74
CA HIS A 72 -7.07 14.39 -23.27
C HIS A 72 -6.48 13.38 -22.27
N PRO A 73 -6.00 13.80 -21.10
CA PRO A 73 -5.47 12.88 -20.09
C PRO A 73 -6.60 12.12 -19.39
N ILE A 74 -6.26 11.02 -18.73
CA ILE A 74 -7.16 10.38 -17.75
C ILE A 74 -7.17 11.25 -16.50
N VAL A 75 -8.31 11.85 -16.19
CA VAL A 75 -8.47 12.73 -15.02
C VAL A 75 -8.78 11.89 -13.80
N LEU A 76 -7.94 11.97 -12.77
CA LEU A 76 -8.10 11.26 -11.50
C LEU A 76 -8.61 12.23 -10.43
N GLU A 77 -9.93 12.41 -10.37
CA GLU A 77 -10.57 13.29 -9.39
C GLU A 77 -10.53 12.69 -7.96
N GLY A 78 -10.30 13.55 -6.96
CA GLY A 78 -10.26 13.14 -5.55
C GLY A 78 -8.97 12.46 -5.10
N TYR A 79 -7.94 12.45 -5.95
CA TYR A 79 -6.60 11.94 -5.64
C TYR A 79 -5.60 13.09 -5.52
N LYS A 80 -4.57 12.91 -4.68
CA LYS A 80 -3.49 13.87 -4.49
C LYS A 80 -2.34 13.61 -5.45
N ALA A 81 -1.77 14.66 -6.03
CA ALA A 81 -0.63 14.54 -6.94
C ALA A 81 0.61 13.97 -6.22
N ALA A 82 0.81 14.29 -4.94
CA ALA A 82 1.91 13.76 -4.13
C ALA A 82 1.83 12.23 -3.97
N ASP A 83 0.65 11.70 -3.61
CA ASP A 83 0.41 10.25 -3.48
C ASP A 83 0.67 9.55 -4.81
N PHE A 84 0.22 10.15 -5.92
CA PHE A 84 0.41 9.60 -7.25
C PHE A 84 1.88 9.59 -7.68
N ALA A 85 2.61 10.69 -7.41
CA ALA A 85 4.05 10.77 -7.64
C ALA A 85 4.83 9.72 -6.84
N ALA A 86 4.45 9.48 -5.57
CA ALA A 86 5.03 8.43 -4.75
C ALA A 86 4.77 7.03 -5.35
N LEU A 87 3.55 6.76 -5.83
CA LEU A 87 3.25 5.50 -6.50
C LEU A 87 4.08 5.32 -7.78
N ILE A 88 4.23 6.36 -8.59
CA ILE A 88 5.06 6.30 -9.81
C ILE A 88 6.49 5.91 -9.46
N LYS A 89 7.08 6.50 -8.42
CA LYS A 89 8.43 6.13 -7.94
C LYS A 89 8.52 4.66 -7.53
N VAL A 90 7.47 4.10 -6.92
CA VAL A 90 7.43 2.67 -6.58
C VAL A 90 7.30 1.78 -7.83
N LEU A 91 6.52 2.19 -8.83
CA LEU A 91 6.33 1.42 -10.07
C LEU A 91 7.54 1.50 -11.00
N TYR A 92 8.22 2.65 -11.00
CA TYR A 92 9.32 3.02 -11.88
C TYR A 92 10.47 3.67 -11.09
N PRO A 93 11.15 2.92 -10.20
CA PRO A 93 12.34 3.43 -9.54
C PRO A 93 13.46 3.62 -10.57
N THR A 94 14.36 4.57 -10.32
CA THR A 94 15.56 4.71 -11.14
C THR A 94 16.51 3.53 -10.92
N ILE A 95 17.42 3.30 -11.87
CA ILE A 95 18.42 2.24 -11.75
C ILE A 95 19.35 2.53 -10.56
N GLU A 96 19.70 3.79 -10.35
CA GLU A 96 20.53 4.25 -9.24
C GLU A 96 19.84 3.99 -7.90
N GLU A 97 18.55 4.35 -7.77
CA GLU A 97 17.75 4.08 -6.56
C GLU A 97 17.68 2.59 -6.22
N LEU A 98 17.62 1.73 -7.25
CA LEU A 98 17.59 0.29 -7.08
C LEU A 98 18.95 -0.29 -6.69
N ILE A 99 20.02 0.13 -7.36
CA ILE A 99 21.39 -0.37 -7.12
C ILE A 99 21.86 0.04 -5.73
N GLU A 100 21.63 1.28 -5.34
CA GLU A 100 22.07 1.82 -4.06
C GLU A 100 21.10 1.50 -2.92
N GLY A 101 19.89 1.02 -3.23
CA GLY A 101 18.83 0.82 -2.25
C GLY A 101 18.34 2.14 -1.63
N THR A 102 18.45 3.24 -2.38
CA THR A 102 18.21 4.61 -1.92
C THR A 102 16.83 5.14 -2.26
N LEU A 103 15.88 4.29 -2.68
CA LEU A 103 14.48 4.67 -2.84
C LEU A 103 13.91 5.18 -1.49
N LYS A 104 13.98 6.50 -1.32
CA LYS A 104 13.56 7.21 -0.10
C LYS A 104 12.19 7.79 -0.32
N LEU A 105 11.22 7.16 0.33
CA LEU A 105 9.85 7.64 0.47
C LEU A 105 9.58 7.88 1.95
N THR A 106 8.90 8.97 2.25
CA THR A 106 8.47 9.29 3.62
C THR A 106 7.36 8.35 4.08
N LYS A 107 6.99 8.43 5.36
CA LYS A 107 5.84 7.69 5.86
C LYS A 107 4.56 8.11 5.14
N GLU A 108 4.37 9.41 4.92
CA GLU A 108 3.23 9.99 4.22
C GLU A 108 3.17 9.52 2.76
N ASP A 109 4.32 9.45 2.08
CA ASP A 109 4.42 8.88 0.74
C ASP A 109 3.92 7.42 0.73
N TRP A 110 4.40 6.59 1.66
CA TRP A 110 3.97 5.19 1.73
C TRP A 110 2.49 5.01 2.11
N ILE A 111 1.92 5.90 2.93
CA ILE A 111 0.47 5.95 3.19
C ILE A 111 -0.28 6.28 1.89
N GLY A 112 0.20 7.24 1.11
CA GLY A 112 -0.33 7.57 -0.22
C GLY A 112 -0.28 6.38 -1.17
N VAL A 113 0.86 5.68 -1.25
CA VAL A 113 1.01 4.46 -2.06
C VAL A 113 0.07 3.36 -1.57
N LEU A 114 -0.08 3.17 -0.25
CA LEU A 114 -1.03 2.20 0.33
C LEU A 114 -2.48 2.51 -0.07
N ASN A 115 -2.88 3.78 0.00
CA ASN A 115 -4.21 4.24 -0.39
C ASN A 115 -4.49 3.95 -1.87
N LEU A 116 -3.61 4.39 -2.76
CA LEU A 116 -3.77 4.19 -4.20
C LEU A 116 -3.73 2.71 -4.58
N SER A 117 -2.81 1.94 -4.01
CA SER A 117 -2.68 0.51 -4.30
C SER A 117 -3.88 -0.30 -3.80
N LYS A 118 -4.54 0.09 -2.70
CA LYS A 118 -5.82 -0.52 -2.29
C LYS A 118 -6.94 -0.17 -3.27
N ARG A 119 -7.09 1.11 -3.63
CA ARG A 119 -8.17 1.60 -4.51
C ARG A 119 -8.09 1.01 -5.93
N TRP A 120 -6.88 0.88 -6.46
CA TRP A 120 -6.63 0.36 -7.81
C TRP A 120 -6.29 -1.13 -7.81
N ALA A 121 -6.64 -1.85 -6.74
CA ALA A 121 -6.45 -3.29 -6.61
C ALA A 121 -5.01 -3.79 -6.91
N MET A 122 -4.00 -2.98 -6.61
CA MET A 122 -2.59 -3.31 -6.79
C MET A 122 -2.06 -4.20 -5.65
N LYS A 123 -2.47 -5.47 -5.65
CA LYS A 123 -2.24 -6.44 -4.55
C LYS A 123 -0.78 -6.49 -4.08
N ASN A 124 0.17 -6.58 -5.02
CA ASN A 124 1.60 -6.68 -4.70
C ASN A 124 2.16 -5.37 -4.13
N ILE A 125 1.75 -4.23 -4.70
CA ILE A 125 2.18 -2.91 -4.24
C ILE A 125 1.60 -2.65 -2.84
N ARG A 126 0.32 -2.94 -2.62
CA ARG A 126 -0.32 -2.85 -1.30
C ARG A 126 0.43 -3.66 -0.24
N LYS A 127 0.76 -4.93 -0.56
CA LYS A 127 1.53 -5.78 0.35
C LYS A 127 2.90 -5.18 0.67
N HIS A 128 3.57 -4.61 -0.33
CA HIS A 128 4.87 -3.97 -0.16
C HIS A 128 4.78 -2.71 0.71
N SER A 129 3.78 -1.85 0.48
CA SER A 129 3.54 -0.64 1.29
C SER A 129 3.25 -0.97 2.74
N ILE A 130 2.46 -2.02 3.01
CA ILE A 130 2.22 -2.49 4.39
C ILE A 130 3.52 -2.94 5.06
N ALA A 131 4.37 -3.70 4.37
CA ALA A 131 5.66 -4.11 4.93
C ALA A 131 6.53 -2.88 5.25
N LYS A 132 6.67 -1.94 4.31
CA LYS A 132 7.46 -0.71 4.50
C LYS A 132 6.95 0.16 5.64
N LEU A 133 5.64 0.34 5.75
CA LEU A 133 5.04 1.08 6.87
C LEU A 133 5.20 0.34 8.20
N SER A 134 5.22 -0.99 8.21
CA SER A 134 5.48 -1.76 9.43
C SER A 134 6.92 -1.59 9.91
N ASP A 135 7.87 -1.44 8.98
CA ASP A 135 9.27 -1.12 9.29
C ASP A 135 9.43 0.34 9.78
N MET A 136 8.50 1.23 9.40
CA MET A 136 8.46 2.64 9.80
C MET A 136 7.64 2.83 11.09
N SER A 137 8.21 2.45 12.24
CA SER A 137 7.68 2.64 13.61
C SER A 137 6.37 3.48 13.73
N LEU A 138 5.22 2.85 13.47
CA LEU A 138 3.90 3.48 13.59
C LEU A 138 3.48 3.58 15.06
N GLY A 139 2.91 4.72 15.45
CA GLY A 139 2.37 4.87 16.81
C GLY A 139 1.17 3.94 17.06
N PRO A 140 0.86 3.56 18.30
CA PRO A 140 -0.22 2.62 18.60
C PRO A 140 -1.59 3.06 18.06
N VAL A 141 -1.93 4.34 18.24
CA VAL A 141 -3.17 4.95 17.73
C VAL A 141 -3.17 5.02 16.21
N GLU A 142 -2.04 5.40 15.61
CA GLU A 142 -1.86 5.46 14.16
C GLU A 142 -2.04 4.08 13.52
N LYS A 143 -1.49 3.01 14.12
CA LYS A 143 -1.73 1.63 13.71
C LYS A 143 -3.22 1.32 13.68
N VAL A 144 -3.97 1.66 14.72
CA VAL A 144 -5.43 1.39 14.77
C VAL A 144 -6.18 2.14 13.66
N ILE A 145 -5.86 3.41 13.43
CA ILE A 145 -6.52 4.23 12.40
C ILE A 145 -6.22 3.66 11.01
N LEU A 146 -4.95 3.49 10.66
CA LEU A 146 -4.53 2.97 9.35
C LEU A 146 -5.01 1.52 9.15
N ALA A 147 -5.05 0.71 10.20
CA ALA A 147 -5.54 -0.66 10.11
C ALA A 147 -7.03 -0.74 9.75
N ARG A 148 -7.84 0.17 10.30
CA ARG A 148 -9.27 0.25 9.97
C ARG A 148 -9.48 0.77 8.56
N GLU A 149 -8.78 1.85 8.21
CA GLU A 149 -8.90 2.49 6.90
C GLU A 149 -8.46 1.57 5.76
N TYR A 150 -7.34 0.87 5.94
CA TYR A 150 -6.72 0.04 4.89
C TYR A 150 -6.90 -1.46 5.10
N GLU A 151 -7.70 -1.89 6.09
CA GLU A 151 -7.98 -3.29 6.41
C GLU A 151 -6.71 -4.13 6.67
N VAL A 152 -5.92 -3.72 7.67
CA VAL A 152 -4.67 -4.38 8.06
C VAL A 152 -4.80 -4.96 9.46
N ALA A 153 -5.30 -6.19 9.57
CA ALA A 153 -5.64 -6.82 10.85
C ALA A 153 -4.47 -6.90 11.86
N ASN A 154 -3.23 -7.09 11.39
CA ASN A 154 -2.07 -7.14 12.26
C ASN A 154 -1.82 -5.80 12.97
N TRP A 155 -1.87 -4.69 12.24
CA TRP A 155 -1.75 -3.35 12.82
C TRP A 155 -2.87 -3.06 13.81
N LEU A 156 -4.11 -3.50 13.52
CA LEU A 156 -5.22 -3.33 14.45
C LEU A 156 -4.93 -4.04 15.78
N ARG A 157 -4.52 -5.31 15.72
CA ARG A 157 -4.19 -6.11 16.91
C ARG A 157 -3.02 -5.49 17.68
N GLU A 158 -1.94 -5.13 16.99
CA GLU A 158 -0.74 -4.54 17.61
C GLU A 158 -1.04 -3.21 18.26
N GLY A 159 -1.69 -2.29 17.53
CA GLY A 159 -2.05 -0.98 18.06
C GLY A 159 -2.97 -1.07 19.29
N LEU A 160 -4.02 -1.90 19.26
CA LEU A 160 -4.91 -2.06 20.41
C LEU A 160 -4.18 -2.69 21.61
N ASN A 161 -3.33 -3.70 21.39
CA ASN A 161 -2.55 -4.33 22.45
C ASN A 161 -1.56 -3.36 23.08
N GLU A 162 -0.87 -2.57 22.26
CA GLU A 162 0.07 -1.55 22.73
C GLU A 162 -0.65 -0.53 23.60
N ILE A 163 -1.79 0.01 23.15
CA ILE A 163 -2.58 0.99 23.92
C ILE A 163 -3.06 0.41 25.26
N VAL A 164 -3.60 -0.81 25.27
CA VAL A 164 -4.07 -1.47 26.52
C VAL A 164 -2.93 -1.73 27.50
N SER A 165 -1.71 -1.92 26.98
CA SER A 165 -0.53 -2.23 27.80
C SER A 165 0.20 -0.98 28.32
N GLU A 166 -0.21 0.23 27.89
CA GLU A 166 0.36 1.49 28.39
C GLU A 166 0.04 1.69 29.89
N ASP A 167 1.05 2.00 30.71
CA ASP A 167 0.88 2.30 32.13
C ASP A 167 1.57 3.64 32.51
N PRO A 168 0.81 4.69 32.89
CA PRO A 168 -0.66 4.75 32.86
C PRO A 168 -1.19 4.83 31.41
N ILE A 169 -2.36 4.25 31.16
CA ILE A 169 -3.05 4.39 29.87
C ILE A 169 -3.46 5.83 29.61
N GLN A 170 -3.55 6.19 28.33
CA GLN A 170 -4.15 7.43 27.89
C GLN A 170 -5.56 7.65 28.47
N SER A 171 -5.90 8.92 28.69
CA SER A 171 -7.17 9.27 29.32
C SER A 171 -8.36 8.89 28.42
N LEU A 172 -9.53 8.66 29.04
CA LEU A 172 -10.75 8.40 28.29
C LEU A 172 -11.06 9.51 27.27
N ALA A 173 -10.77 10.78 27.62
CA ALA A 173 -11.02 11.91 26.74
C ALA A 173 -10.18 11.84 25.46
N GLU A 174 -8.88 11.51 25.58
CA GLU A 174 -7.96 11.39 24.46
C GLU A 174 -8.31 10.20 23.57
N LEU A 175 -8.52 9.02 24.16
CA LEU A 175 -8.90 7.82 23.41
C LEU A 175 -10.25 7.99 22.70
N LYS A 176 -11.22 8.68 23.32
CA LYS A 176 -12.50 9.00 22.68
C LYS A 176 -12.31 9.88 21.45
N LEU A 177 -11.48 10.91 21.56
CA LEU A 177 -11.20 11.84 20.47
C LEU A 177 -10.53 11.13 19.29
N GLN A 178 -9.63 10.19 19.55
CA GLN A 178 -8.83 9.53 18.52
C GLN A 178 -9.50 8.29 17.92
N LEU A 179 -10.16 7.46 18.73
CA LEU A 179 -10.62 6.11 18.35
C LEU A 179 -12.13 5.89 18.48
N GLY A 180 -12.86 6.88 19.00
CA GLY A 180 -14.29 6.81 19.28
C GLY A 180 -14.62 6.19 20.64
N VAL A 181 -15.86 6.45 21.09
CA VAL A 181 -16.32 6.10 22.44
C VAL A 181 -16.29 4.60 22.71
N ASP A 182 -16.79 3.78 21.78
CA ASP A 182 -16.87 2.33 22.00
C ASP A 182 -15.48 1.69 22.13
N THR A 183 -14.55 2.09 21.25
CA THR A 183 -13.16 1.62 21.31
C THR A 183 -12.53 2.05 22.63
N ALA A 184 -12.64 3.33 23.00
CA ALA A 184 -12.04 3.86 24.22
C ALA A 184 -12.56 3.16 25.49
N CYS A 185 -13.88 2.99 25.60
CA CYS A 185 -14.50 2.29 26.72
C CYS A 185 -14.05 0.82 26.78
N THR A 186 -13.95 0.15 25.63
CA THR A 186 -13.50 -1.24 25.56
C THR A 186 -12.05 -1.39 26.02
N LEU A 187 -11.15 -0.51 25.55
CA LEU A 187 -9.73 -0.55 25.92
C LEU A 187 -9.52 -0.34 27.42
N LEU A 188 -10.18 0.66 28.01
CA LEU A 188 -10.10 0.91 29.45
C LEU A 188 -10.74 -0.22 30.27
N TRP A 189 -11.84 -0.80 29.79
CA TRP A 189 -12.44 -1.96 30.46
C TRP A 189 -11.49 -3.15 30.46
N ILE A 190 -10.89 -3.49 29.31
CA ILE A 190 -9.91 -4.57 29.19
C ILE A 190 -8.76 -4.33 30.16
N GLN A 191 -8.15 -3.14 30.10
CA GLN A 191 -7.02 -2.84 30.97
C GLN A 191 -7.38 -2.94 32.46
N ASN A 192 -8.56 -2.44 32.86
CA ASN A 192 -9.01 -2.55 34.25
C ASN A 192 -9.15 -4.03 34.67
N GLN A 193 -9.63 -4.92 33.80
CA GLN A 193 -9.67 -6.35 34.09
C GLN A 193 -8.26 -6.96 34.17
N THR A 194 -7.33 -6.53 33.30
CA THR A 194 -5.95 -7.04 33.27
C THR A 194 -5.15 -6.62 34.50
N LEU A 195 -5.36 -5.39 35.01
CA LEU A 195 -4.71 -4.89 36.23
C LEU A 195 -5.34 -5.47 37.51
N ARG A 196 -6.53 -6.07 37.44
CA ARG A 196 -7.16 -6.80 38.55
C ARG A 196 -6.57 -8.21 38.70
N THR A 197 -5.31 -8.30 39.14
CA THR A 197 -4.83 -9.42 39.97
C THR A 197 -5.45 -9.29 41.37
N PRO A 198 -5.72 -10.37 42.12
CA PRO A 198 -6.81 -10.40 43.10
C PRO A 198 -6.63 -9.36 44.21
N LEU A 199 -7.69 -8.56 44.40
CA LEU A 199 -7.84 -7.66 45.53
C LEU A 199 -7.79 -8.46 46.83
N SER A 200 -6.61 -8.54 47.45
CA SER A 200 -6.55 -8.78 48.89
C SER A 200 -7.09 -7.53 49.60
N ALA A 201 -8.34 -7.65 50.05
CA ALA A 201 -9.02 -6.87 51.07
C ALA A 201 -9.15 -5.34 50.89
N GLY A 202 -10.41 -4.92 50.68
CA GLY A 202 -10.95 -3.73 51.35
C GLY A 202 -10.94 -2.43 50.55
N PHE A 203 -11.93 -2.23 49.67
CA PHE A 203 -12.32 -0.88 49.27
C PHE A 203 -13.77 -0.62 49.72
N ALA A 204 -13.91 0.23 50.73
CA ALA A 204 -15.18 0.85 51.10
C ALA A 204 -15.36 2.10 50.23
N LEU A 205 -16.45 2.16 49.47
CA LEU A 205 -16.86 3.37 48.77
C LEU A 205 -17.59 4.28 49.75
N THR A 206 -16.93 5.35 50.20
CA THR A 206 -17.62 6.45 50.89
C THR A 206 -18.15 7.41 49.85
N ILE A 207 -19.43 7.31 49.53
CA ILE A 207 -20.14 8.34 48.78
C ILE A 207 -20.29 9.55 49.71
N VAL A 208 -19.56 10.63 49.46
CA VAL A 208 -19.78 11.91 50.13
C VAL A 208 -20.82 12.67 49.32
N GLY A 209 -22.06 12.68 49.81
CA GLY A 209 -23.09 13.59 49.33
C GLY A 209 -22.99 14.93 50.04
N LYS A 210 -23.06 16.01 49.25
CA LYS A 210 -23.81 17.23 49.57
C LYS A 210 -24.16 17.95 48.28
#